data_AF-A0A401PVS0-F1
#
_entry.id   AF-A0A401PVS0-F1
#
_cell.length_a   1.000
_cell.length_b   1.000
_cell.length_c   1.000
_cell.angle_alpha   90.00
_cell.angle_beta   90.00
_cell.angle_gamma   90.00
#
_symmetry.space_group_name_H-M   'P 1'
#
loop_
_entity.id
_entity.type
_entity.pdbx_description
1 polymer ?
#
loop_
_entity_poly.entity_id
_entity_poly.type
_entity_poly.pdbx_seq_one_letter_code
_entity_poly.pdbx_strand_id
1 'polypeptide(L)'
;MTSKGSSTSFSRRSYRLTSDTEKPKVTGFVNDKLLSNYLHHAFPSSENTQLAATSRKPLNFQNLNEHLDRLLSEGLDNEAEDKDQNMDGRLGPATVVLDHTSGFEGLLLVDDDLLGVVGHSNFSSIRATSCVYKGKWMYEVLISSQGLMQIGWCTLHCRFNQE
;
A
#
# COMPACT_ATOMS: atom_id res chain seq x y z
N MET A 1 22.56 23.22 37.78
CA MET A 1 22.92 21.82 37.43
C MET A 1 21.83 21.28 36.54
N THR A 2 22.21 20.80 35.36
CA THR A 2 21.37 20.50 34.20
C THR A 2 20.80 19.09 34.29
N SER A 3 19.47 18.94 34.28
CA SER A 3 18.81 17.63 34.11
C SER A 3 18.23 17.54 32.70
N LYS A 4 18.88 16.69 31.91
CA LYS A 4 18.75 16.44 30.47
C LYS A 4 17.32 16.03 30.07
N GLY A 5 16.82 16.65 29.01
CA GLY A 5 15.66 16.16 28.26
C GLY A 5 16.00 14.86 27.54
N SER A 6 15.16 13.84 27.74
CA SER A 6 15.19 12.60 26.97
C SER A 6 14.36 12.81 25.70
N SER A 7 15.04 13.18 24.62
CA SER A 7 14.48 13.14 23.27
C SER A 7 14.58 11.70 22.77
N THR A 8 13.48 10.94 22.80
CA THR A 8 13.38 9.68 22.08
C THR A 8 13.30 9.98 20.59
N SER A 9 14.45 9.99 19.92
CA SER A 9 14.50 10.06 18.46
C SER A 9 14.00 8.73 17.90
N PHE A 10 12.81 8.72 17.32
CA PHE A 10 12.36 7.60 16.51
C PHE A 10 13.28 7.49 15.29
N SER A 11 13.99 6.36 15.19
CA SER A 11 14.81 6.07 14.02
C SER A 11 13.90 5.88 12.83
N ARG A 12 13.73 6.93 12.02
CA ARG A 12 13.08 6.88 10.71
C ARG A 12 13.80 5.82 9.88
N ARG A 13 13.26 4.60 9.78
CA ARG A 13 13.78 3.59 8.87
C ARG A 13 13.49 4.07 7.45
N SER A 14 14.46 4.73 6.84
CA SER A 14 14.41 4.99 5.42
C SER A 14 14.54 3.65 4.70
N TYR A 15 13.47 3.18 4.09
CA TYR A 15 13.53 2.11 3.10
C TYR A 15 14.24 2.69 1.87
N ARG A 16 15.58 2.79 1.92
CA ARG A 16 16.39 3.02 0.73
C ARG A 16 16.27 1.76 -0.12
N LEU A 17 15.62 1.87 -1.28
CA LEU A 17 15.91 0.98 -2.40
C LEU A 17 17.40 1.19 -2.72
N THR A 18 18.25 0.33 -2.17
CA THR A 18 19.65 0.26 -2.57
C THR A 18 19.65 -0.08 -4.05
N SER A 19 20.08 0.88 -4.88
CA SER A 19 20.46 0.65 -6.27
C SER A 19 21.80 -0.08 -6.33
N ASP A 20 22.00 -1.07 -5.46
CA ASP A 20 23.15 -1.95 -5.56
C ASP A 20 22.80 -3.01 -6.58
N THR A 21 23.55 -3.00 -7.66
CA THR A 21 23.66 -4.04 -8.70
C THR A 21 24.18 -5.37 -8.13
N GLU A 22 23.70 -5.79 -6.97
CA GLU A 22 23.80 -7.16 -6.55
C GLU A 22 22.64 -7.94 -7.17
N LYS A 23 22.98 -8.97 -7.94
CA LYS A 23 21.99 -9.85 -8.56
C LYS A 23 20.99 -10.27 -7.47
N PRO A 24 19.68 -10.03 -7.66
CA PRO A 24 18.70 -10.42 -6.66
C PRO A 24 18.86 -11.92 -6.43
N LYS A 25 19.10 -12.31 -5.18
CA LYS A 25 19.04 -13.70 -4.77
C LYS A 25 17.55 -14.05 -4.74
N VAL A 26 17.01 -14.29 -5.94
CA VAL A 26 15.58 -14.48 -6.21
C VAL A 26 15.05 -15.60 -5.33
N THR A 27 14.31 -15.22 -4.30
CA THR A 27 13.48 -16.13 -3.51
C THR A 27 12.08 -16.02 -4.10
N GLY A 28 11.78 -16.90 -5.06
CA GLY A 28 10.50 -16.93 -5.78
C GLY A 28 10.70 -16.98 -7.30
N PHE A 29 10.73 -18.17 -7.86
CA PHE A 29 10.85 -18.41 -9.31
C PHE A 29 9.47 -18.21 -9.97
N VAL A 30 9.06 -16.96 -10.14
CA VAL A 30 7.95 -16.63 -11.03
C VAL A 30 8.56 -16.04 -12.30
N ASN A 31 8.27 -16.66 -13.45
CA ASN A 31 8.73 -16.15 -14.73
C ASN A 31 7.96 -14.87 -15.06
N ASP A 32 8.66 -13.75 -15.19
CA ASP A 32 8.07 -12.43 -15.45
C ASP A 32 7.14 -12.41 -16.66
N LYS A 33 7.46 -13.16 -17.73
CA LYS A 33 6.60 -13.24 -18.92
C LYS A 33 5.32 -14.02 -18.66
N LEU A 34 5.38 -15.06 -17.83
CA LEU A 34 4.18 -15.83 -17.47
C LEU A 34 3.28 -15.02 -16.55
N LEU A 35 3.87 -14.31 -15.58
CA LEU A 35 3.13 -13.40 -14.71
C LEU A 35 2.49 -12.27 -15.50
N SER A 36 3.24 -11.60 -16.37
CA SER A 36 2.71 -10.51 -17.19
C SER A 36 1.56 -10.99 -18.09
N ASN A 37 1.72 -12.12 -18.77
CA ASN A 37 0.67 -12.71 -19.59
C ASN A 37 -0.57 -13.05 -18.77
N TYR A 38 -0.40 -13.62 -17.57
CA TYR A 38 -1.51 -13.91 -16.67
C TYR A 38 -2.24 -12.64 -16.23
N LEU A 39 -1.50 -11.59 -15.85
CA LEU A 39 -2.08 -10.31 -15.43
C LEU A 39 -2.83 -9.64 -16.59
N HIS A 40 -2.30 -9.65 -17.81
CA HIS A 40 -3.00 -9.13 -18.99
C HIS A 40 -4.29 -9.90 -19.31
N HIS A 41 -4.31 -11.20 -19.06
CA HIS A 41 -5.51 -12.02 -19.22
C HIS A 41 -6.53 -11.79 -18.09
N ALA A 42 -6.07 -11.71 -16.84
CA ALA A 42 -6.93 -11.48 -15.68
C ALA A 42 -7.52 -10.05 -15.70
N PHE A 43 -6.72 -9.06 -16.06
CA PHE A 43 -7.06 -7.64 -16.14
C PHE A 43 -6.91 -7.15 -17.59
N PRO A 44 -7.84 -7.52 -18.49
CA PRO A 44 -7.78 -7.06 -19.87
C PRO A 44 -7.87 -5.53 -19.89
N SER A 45 -6.90 -4.89 -20.53
CA SER A 45 -6.96 -3.46 -20.78
C SER A 45 -8.22 -3.18 -21.58
N SER A 46 -9.19 -2.48 -21.00
CA SER A 46 -10.29 -1.94 -21.77
C SER A 46 -9.69 -0.91 -22.74
N GLU A 47 -9.55 -1.26 -24.02
CA GLU A 47 -9.09 -0.32 -25.05
C GLU A 47 -9.96 0.95 -25.12
N ASN A 48 -11.15 0.93 -24.52
CA ASN A 48 -12.10 2.04 -24.47
C ASN A 48 -12.11 2.88 -23.18
N THR A 49 -11.27 2.58 -22.18
CA THR A 49 -11.13 3.46 -21.02
C THR A 49 -9.68 3.93 -20.98
N GLN A 50 -9.43 5.09 -21.57
CA GLN A 50 -8.22 5.86 -21.29
C GLN A 50 -8.23 6.22 -19.80
N LEU A 51 -7.75 5.30 -18.96
CA LEU A 51 -7.44 5.57 -17.58
C LEU A 51 -6.40 6.69 -17.55
N ALA A 52 -6.61 7.70 -16.71
CA ALA A 52 -5.84 8.94 -16.59
C ALA A 52 -4.30 8.79 -16.42
N ALA A 53 -3.80 7.56 -16.33
CA ALA A 53 -2.37 7.25 -16.34
C ALA A 53 -1.75 7.28 -17.75
N THR A 54 -2.49 6.94 -18.82
CA THR A 54 -1.95 6.88 -20.19
C THR A 54 -2.07 8.19 -20.96
N SER A 55 -2.93 9.13 -20.52
CA SER A 55 -3.06 10.47 -21.11
C SER A 55 -2.06 11.48 -20.56
N ARG A 56 -1.14 11.07 -19.69
CA ARG A 56 -0.16 12.00 -19.11
C ARG A 56 0.85 12.39 -20.18
N LYS A 57 0.95 13.69 -20.45
CA LYS A 57 2.09 14.25 -21.19
C LYS A 57 3.37 13.67 -20.58
N PRO A 58 4.30 13.13 -21.39
CA PRO A 58 5.51 12.52 -20.88
C PRO A 58 6.30 13.55 -20.07
N LEU A 59 6.57 13.23 -18.81
CA LEU A 59 7.37 14.05 -17.91
C LEU A 59 8.79 14.17 -18.45
N ASN A 60 9.23 15.39 -18.67
CA ASN A 60 10.58 15.74 -19.08
C ASN A 60 11.05 16.97 -18.31
N PHE A 61 12.32 17.31 -18.42
CA PHE A 61 12.88 18.44 -17.66
C PHE A 61 12.19 19.77 -17.96
N GLN A 62 11.67 19.95 -19.17
CA GLN A 62 11.02 21.19 -19.62
C GLN A 62 9.63 21.39 -19.00
N ASN A 63 8.91 20.31 -18.68
CA ASN A 63 7.55 20.36 -18.12
C ASN A 63 7.48 19.99 -16.62
N LEU A 64 8.63 19.79 -15.98
CA LEU A 64 8.72 19.38 -14.58
C LEU A 64 8.17 20.46 -13.63
N ASN A 65 8.50 21.73 -13.86
CA ASN A 65 8.00 22.82 -13.01
C ASN A 65 6.47 22.95 -13.09
N GLU A 66 5.91 22.93 -14.30
CA GLU A 66 4.44 22.95 -14.49
C GLU A 66 3.77 21.75 -13.80
N HIS A 67 4.43 20.59 -13.82
CA HIS A 67 3.92 19.41 -13.14
C HIS A 67 3.97 19.52 -11.62
N LEU A 68 5.06 20.07 -11.06
CA LEU A 68 5.20 20.31 -9.63
C LEU A 68 4.16 21.32 -9.14
N ASP A 69 3.97 22.43 -9.87
CA ASP A 69 2.96 23.44 -9.54
C ASP A 69 1.56 22.82 -9.55
N ARG A 70 1.25 21.96 -10.53
CA ARG A 70 -0.02 21.22 -10.60
C ARG A 70 -0.21 20.27 -9.42
N LEU A 71 0.84 19.54 -9.02
CA LEU A 71 0.75 18.63 -7.85
C LEU A 71 0.54 19.41 -6.54
N LEU A 72 1.21 20.55 -6.40
CA LEU A 72 1.06 21.41 -5.23
C LEU A 72 -0.33 22.05 -5.18
N SER A 73 -0.92 22.43 -6.32
CA SER A 73 -2.31 22.92 -6.37
C SER A 73 -3.33 21.81 -6.11
N GLU A 74 -3.14 20.62 -6.69
CA GLU A 74 -4.00 19.46 -6.44
C GLU A 74 -3.98 19.04 -4.96
N GLY A 75 -2.84 19.16 -4.28
CA GLY A 75 -2.73 18.88 -2.84
C GLY A 75 -3.47 19.86 -1.93
N LEU A 76 -3.76 21.08 -2.40
CA LEU A 76 -4.47 22.11 -1.63
C LEU A 76 -6.00 22.02 -1.79
N ASP A 77 -6.47 21.57 -2.96
CA ASP A 77 -7.90 21.47 -3.26
C ASP A 77 -8.54 20.13 -2.81
N ASN A 78 -7.72 19.12 -2.46
CA ASN A 78 -8.20 17.79 -2.05
C ASN A 78 -8.60 17.66 -0.58
N GLU A 79 -8.46 18.71 0.25
CA GLU A 79 -8.92 18.70 1.65
C GLU A 79 -10.47 18.80 1.78
N ALA A 80 -11.22 18.88 0.67
CA ALA A 80 -12.68 19.08 0.74
C ALA A 80 -13.53 18.32 -0.31
N GLU A 81 -12.98 17.37 -1.06
CA GLU A 81 -13.80 16.53 -1.95
C GLU A 81 -13.51 15.05 -1.74
N ASP A 82 -14.20 14.49 -0.74
CA ASP A 82 -14.69 13.11 -0.73
C ASP A 82 -15.65 12.91 -1.93
N LYS A 83 -15.14 13.11 -3.14
CA LYS A 83 -15.72 12.55 -4.35
C LYS A 83 -15.50 11.06 -4.18
N ASP A 84 -16.46 10.44 -3.50
CA ASP A 84 -16.80 9.04 -3.52
C ASP A 84 -16.57 8.56 -4.95
N GLN A 85 -15.34 8.11 -5.22
CA GLN A 85 -15.04 7.33 -6.40
C GLN A 85 -15.70 6.00 -6.09
N ASN A 86 -17.01 6.00 -6.25
CA ASN A 86 -17.91 4.89 -6.03
C ASN A 86 -17.64 3.93 -7.18
N MET A 87 -16.44 3.35 -7.16
CA MET A 87 -16.04 2.25 -8.00
C MET A 87 -16.88 1.09 -7.54
N ASP A 88 -17.90 0.78 -8.34
CA ASP A 88 -18.78 -0.34 -8.09
C ASP A 88 -17.96 -1.59 -7.75
N GLY A 89 -18.17 -2.13 -6.55
CA GLY A 89 -17.43 -3.26 -6.02
C GLY A 89 -16.40 -2.96 -4.95
N ARG A 90 -16.26 -1.71 -4.49
CA ARG A 90 -15.36 -1.31 -3.40
C ARG A 90 -16.07 -0.45 -2.36
N LEU A 91 -15.68 -0.61 -1.10
CA LEU A 91 -16.12 0.21 0.04
C LEU A 91 -14.89 0.69 0.81
N GLY A 92 -14.94 1.92 1.32
CA GLY A 92 -13.89 2.52 2.14
C GLY A 92 -13.07 3.62 1.42
N PRO A 93 -12.13 4.26 2.14
CA PRO A 93 -11.38 5.44 1.65
C PRO A 93 -10.60 5.13 0.37
N ALA A 94 -10.38 6.09 -0.54
CA ALA A 94 -9.65 5.86 -1.80
C ALA A 94 -8.23 5.30 -1.58
N THR A 95 -7.52 5.83 -0.58
CA THR A 95 -6.22 5.32 -0.15
C THR A 95 -6.41 4.15 0.81
N VAL A 96 -5.95 2.95 0.40
CA VAL A 96 -6.00 1.75 1.23
C VAL A 96 -4.80 1.72 2.17
N VAL A 97 -5.05 1.58 3.47
CA VAL A 97 -4.02 1.43 4.51
C VAL A 97 -4.43 0.34 5.50
N LEU A 98 -3.57 0.02 6.45
CA LEU A 98 -3.89 -0.91 7.54
C LEU A 98 -4.79 -0.24 8.60
N ASP A 99 -5.90 -0.90 8.94
CA ASP A 99 -6.86 -0.42 9.93
C ASP A 99 -6.39 -0.72 11.36
N HIS A 100 -5.55 0.16 11.89
CA HIS A 100 -5.03 0.11 13.25
C HIS A 100 -6.02 0.62 14.31
N THR A 101 -7.26 0.94 13.94
CA THR A 101 -8.26 1.51 14.87
C THR A 101 -9.32 0.50 15.28
N SER A 102 -9.86 -0.24 14.32
CA SER A 102 -10.97 -1.18 14.53
C SER A 102 -10.74 -2.54 13.88
N GLY A 103 -9.69 -2.65 13.06
CA GLY A 103 -9.48 -3.76 12.15
C GLY A 103 -8.38 -4.71 12.57
N PHE A 104 -8.02 -4.74 13.85
CA PHE A 104 -6.91 -5.56 14.32
C PHE A 104 -7.20 -6.24 15.65
N GLU A 105 -6.44 -7.30 15.91
CA GLU A 105 -6.40 -8.03 17.18
C GLU A 105 -4.96 -8.45 17.48
N GLY A 106 -4.58 -8.42 18.76
CA GLY A 106 -3.21 -8.69 19.24
C GLY A 106 -2.34 -7.42 19.32
N LEU A 107 -1.05 -7.60 19.64
CA LEU A 107 -0.09 -6.51 19.75
C LEU A 107 0.65 -6.31 18.43
N LEU A 108 0.39 -5.18 17.78
CA LEU A 108 0.99 -4.79 16.51
C LEU A 108 1.77 -3.48 16.63
N LEU A 109 2.91 -3.40 15.96
CA LEU A 109 3.59 -2.15 15.68
C LEU A 109 3.33 -1.78 14.22
N VAL A 110 2.70 -0.63 14.00
CA VAL A 110 2.34 -0.14 12.66
C VAL A 110 3.21 1.09 12.34
N ASP A 111 3.72 1.17 11.11
CA ASP A 111 4.52 2.30 10.64
C ASP A 111 3.67 3.58 10.54
N ASP A 112 4.30 4.77 10.55
CA ASP A 112 3.61 6.07 10.52
C ASP A 112 2.74 6.26 9.25
N ASP A 113 3.12 5.61 8.15
CA ASP A 113 2.37 5.64 6.88
C ASP A 113 1.24 4.61 6.80
N LEU A 114 1.09 3.78 7.84
CA LEU A 114 0.09 2.72 7.97
C LEU A 114 0.17 1.64 6.87
N LEU A 115 1.32 1.47 6.23
CA LEU A 115 1.57 0.44 5.20
C LEU A 115 2.45 -0.71 5.71
N GLY A 116 3.26 -0.47 6.74
CA GLY A 116 4.09 -1.46 7.42
C GLY A 116 3.47 -1.95 8.72
N VAL A 117 3.60 -3.26 9.00
CA VAL A 117 3.19 -3.84 10.28
C VAL A 117 4.13 -4.94 10.73
N VAL A 118 4.39 -4.99 12.04
CA VAL A 118 5.14 -6.05 12.72
C VAL A 118 4.31 -6.60 13.86
N GLY A 119 4.07 -7.92 13.85
CA GLY A 119 3.44 -8.63 14.96
C GLY A 119 4.39 -8.80 16.14
N HIS A 120 3.90 -8.55 17.35
CA HIS A 120 4.69 -8.66 18.59
C HIS A 120 4.07 -9.62 19.63
N SER A 121 2.88 -10.17 19.34
CA SER A 121 2.29 -11.34 20.02
C SER A 121 2.56 -12.62 19.21
N ASN A 122 2.11 -13.78 19.71
CA ASN A 122 2.24 -15.06 18.99
C ASN A 122 1.59 -15.00 17.61
N PHE A 123 0.30 -14.66 17.59
CA PHE A 123 -0.45 -14.37 16.38
C PHE A 123 -1.19 -13.05 16.56
N SER A 124 -1.12 -12.21 15.53
CA SER A 124 -1.81 -10.93 15.48
C SER A 124 -2.32 -10.75 14.06
N SER A 125 -3.51 -10.19 13.95
CA SER A 125 -4.19 -10.04 12.67
C SER A 125 -4.59 -8.59 12.50
N ILE A 126 -4.48 -8.09 11.28
CA ILE A 126 -4.93 -6.76 10.88
C ILE A 126 -5.51 -6.84 9.49
N ARG A 127 -6.56 -6.05 9.25
CA ARG A 127 -7.18 -5.89 7.94
C ARG A 127 -6.88 -4.51 7.36
N ALA A 128 -7.08 -4.36 6.06
CA ALA A 128 -7.03 -3.07 5.41
C ALA A 128 -8.32 -2.25 5.66
N THR A 129 -8.26 -0.94 5.43
CA THR A 129 -9.40 -0.01 5.58
C THR A 129 -10.48 -0.14 4.51
N SER A 130 -10.26 -0.97 3.48
CA SER A 130 -11.16 -1.10 2.33
C SER A 130 -11.65 -2.53 2.14
N CYS A 131 -12.90 -2.65 1.70
CA CYS A 131 -13.55 -3.92 1.38
C CYS A 131 -13.87 -3.96 -0.12
N VAL A 132 -13.79 -5.15 -0.72
CA VAL A 132 -14.17 -5.38 -2.12
C VAL A 132 -15.25 -6.45 -2.19
N TYR A 133 -16.29 -6.22 -2.99
CA TYR A 133 -17.45 -7.12 -3.10
C TYR A 133 -17.83 -7.48 -4.54
N LYS A 134 -17.26 -6.80 -5.55
CA LYS A 134 -17.52 -7.06 -6.96
C LYS A 134 -16.31 -6.68 -7.80
N GLY A 135 -16.09 -7.37 -8.93
CA GLY A 135 -14.99 -7.09 -9.85
C GLY A 135 -13.77 -7.99 -9.61
N LYS A 136 -12.63 -7.60 -10.21
CA LYS A 136 -11.35 -8.30 -10.09
C LYS A 136 -10.37 -7.38 -9.36
N TRP A 137 -9.68 -7.92 -8.36
CA TRP A 137 -8.81 -7.14 -7.48
C TRP A 137 -7.49 -7.87 -7.26
N MET A 138 -6.42 -7.10 -7.05
CA MET A 138 -5.11 -7.59 -6.66
C MET A 138 -4.49 -6.65 -5.63
N TYR A 139 -3.61 -7.18 -4.80
CA TYR A 139 -2.77 -6.44 -3.88
C TYR A 139 -1.41 -7.12 -3.82
N GLU A 140 -0.40 -6.39 -3.39
CA GLU A 140 0.96 -6.87 -3.21
C GLU A 140 1.37 -6.73 -1.75
N VAL A 141 2.23 -7.63 -1.28
CA VAL A 141 2.77 -7.59 0.08
C VAL A 141 4.27 -7.82 0.02
N LEU A 142 5.03 -6.92 0.63
CA LEU A 142 6.46 -7.10 0.82
C LEU A 142 6.72 -7.81 2.15
N ILE A 143 7.37 -8.97 2.10
CA ILE A 143 7.78 -9.71 3.29
C ILE A 143 9.16 -9.22 3.75
N SER A 144 9.22 -8.56 4.90
CA SER A 144 10.47 -8.01 5.45
C SER A 144 11.07 -8.82 6.60
N SER A 145 10.43 -9.91 7.03
CA SER A 145 10.90 -10.76 8.14
C SER A 145 10.77 -12.24 7.80
N GLN A 146 11.41 -13.10 8.61
CA GLN A 146 11.39 -14.56 8.45
C GLN A 146 10.33 -15.25 9.35
N GLY A 147 9.39 -14.50 9.93
CA GLY A 147 8.36 -15.03 10.81
C GLY A 147 7.32 -15.91 10.09
N LEU A 148 6.48 -16.60 10.86
CA LEU A 148 5.28 -17.25 10.33
C LEU A 148 4.23 -16.18 10.08
N MET A 149 3.75 -16.10 8.84
CA MET A 149 2.77 -15.10 8.41
C MET A 149 1.71 -15.78 7.55
N GLN A 150 0.44 -15.41 7.76
CA GLN A 150 -0.66 -15.76 6.89
C GLN A 150 -1.18 -14.49 6.22
N ILE A 151 -1.21 -14.50 4.89
CA ILE A 151 -1.64 -13.37 4.07
C ILE A 151 -2.82 -13.84 3.23
N GLY A 152 -3.90 -13.05 3.20
CA GLY A 152 -5.10 -13.45 2.47
C GLY A 152 -6.23 -12.45 2.58
N TRP A 153 -7.40 -12.89 2.12
CA TRP A 153 -8.65 -12.15 2.23
C TRP A 153 -9.44 -12.64 3.44
N CYS A 154 -10.13 -11.71 4.10
CA CYS A 154 -11.09 -12.02 5.15
C CYS A 154 -12.42 -11.28 4.87
N THR A 155 -13.51 -11.82 5.40
CA THR A 155 -14.81 -11.14 5.35
C THR A 155 -14.94 -10.20 6.55
N LEU A 156 -15.89 -9.26 6.47
CA LEU A 156 -16.22 -8.38 7.62
C LEU A 156 -16.65 -9.14 8.88
N HIS A 157 -17.12 -10.40 8.73
CA HIS A 157 -17.56 -11.24 9.85
C HIS A 157 -16.43 -12.07 10.45
N CYS A 158 -15.22 -12.07 9.86
CA CYS A 158 -14.08 -12.77 10.42
C CYS A 158 -13.72 -12.15 11.78
N ARG A 159 -13.68 -12.99 12.80
CA ARG A 159 -13.19 -12.62 14.12
C ARG A 159 -11.74 -13.04 14.23
N PHE A 160 -10.87 -12.08 14.49
CA PHE A 160 -9.49 -12.37 14.81
C PHE A 160 -9.38 -12.83 16.26
N ASN A 161 -8.54 -13.82 16.50
CA ASN A 161 -8.21 -14.35 17.82
C ASN A 161 -6.69 -14.36 18.01
N GLN A 162 -6.24 -14.60 19.24
CA GLN A 162 -4.82 -14.61 19.64
C GLN A 162 -4.26 -16.04 19.85
N GLU A 163 -4.96 -17.07 19.36
CA GLU A 163 -4.55 -18.48 19.55
C GLU A 163 -3.24 -18.82 18.84
#